data_AF-A0A9P6NKJ8-F1
#
_entry.id   AF-A0A9P6NKJ8-F1
#
_cell.length_a   1.000
_cell.length_b   1.000
_cell.length_c   1.000
_cell.angle_alpha   90.00
_cell.angle_beta   90.00
_cell.angle_gamma   90.00
#
_symmetry.space_group_name_H-M   'P 1'
#
loop_
_entity.id
_entity.type
_entity.pdbx_description
1 polymer ?
#
loop_
_entity_poly.entity_id
_entity_poly.type
_entity_poly.pdbx_seq_one_letter_code
_entity_poly.pdbx_strand_id
1 'polypeptide(L)'
;MEPKNSSNSKFQTEHDEIKNDLVRLSKNDQSSLLIEKSEIKSLKSKISQVSREYKTKQKPLLEFTKDELLRLPTVPVVDDDKSGEEEETEEEEEEKLETDTLPLWVDKSFDTFLWTVPFTTVFICLDVAIHSQYGQEVTLESEYKRLINVTPSLILLIHFTLHHSSHLFTRLTLFSLSAIGGSYMVHIMNKFSYLLVMKQTPALGTLWIYSVVRMELREAVISLCIVAGWCWYNKLSLMV
;
A
#
# COMPACT_ATOMS: atom_id res chain seq x y z
N MET A 1 -70.13 6.85 -34.53
CA MET A 1 -68.99 6.30 -35.28
C MET A 1 -67.82 7.24 -35.13
N GLU A 2 -66.67 6.67 -34.80
CA GLU A 2 -65.46 7.23 -34.15
C GLU A 2 -64.73 8.38 -34.88
N PRO A 3 -64.12 9.31 -34.11
CA PRO A 3 -62.96 10.08 -34.51
C PRO A 3 -61.69 9.57 -33.80
N LYS A 4 -60.84 8.78 -34.47
CA LYS A 4 -59.51 8.36 -33.99
C LYS A 4 -58.50 8.27 -35.14
N ASN A 5 -58.05 9.39 -35.71
CA ASN A 5 -56.90 9.33 -36.63
C ASN A 5 -56.07 10.61 -36.82
N SER A 6 -56.15 11.60 -35.93
CA SER A 6 -55.34 12.83 -36.06
C SER A 6 -54.20 12.90 -35.03
N SER A 7 -54.38 12.36 -33.82
CA SER A 7 -53.33 12.39 -32.79
C SER A 7 -52.14 11.44 -33.07
N ASN A 8 -52.34 10.33 -33.79
CA ASN A 8 -51.27 9.35 -34.05
C ASN A 8 -50.23 9.85 -35.07
N SER A 9 -50.64 10.68 -36.03
CA SER A 9 -49.72 11.27 -37.03
C SER A 9 -48.78 12.29 -36.40
N LYS A 10 -49.24 13.09 -35.43
CA LYS A 10 -48.45 14.14 -34.80
C LYS A 10 -47.38 13.58 -33.83
N PHE A 11 -47.74 12.52 -33.09
CA PHE A 11 -46.80 11.80 -32.22
C PHE A 11 -45.70 11.08 -33.01
N GLN A 12 -45.99 10.58 -34.21
CA GLN A 12 -45.00 9.93 -35.06
C GLN A 12 -43.95 10.94 -35.57
N THR A 13 -44.37 12.15 -35.95
CA THR A 13 -43.47 13.20 -36.45
C THR A 13 -42.55 13.74 -35.37
N GLU A 14 -43.05 13.95 -34.14
CA GLU A 14 -42.25 14.45 -33.02
C GLU A 14 -41.19 13.42 -32.56
N HIS A 15 -41.54 12.13 -32.61
CA HIS A 15 -40.61 11.05 -32.27
C HIS A 15 -39.48 10.88 -33.30
N ASP A 16 -39.76 11.13 -34.58
CA ASP A 16 -38.75 11.11 -35.65
C ASP A 16 -37.83 12.34 -35.59
N GLU A 17 -38.34 13.49 -35.14
CA GLU A 17 -37.56 14.71 -34.91
C GLU A 17 -36.57 14.51 -33.74
N ILE A 18 -37.04 13.95 -32.62
CA ILE A 18 -36.18 13.64 -31.45
C ILE A 18 -35.08 12.63 -31.81
N LYS A 19 -35.38 11.61 -32.63
CA LYS A 19 -34.38 10.66 -33.12
C LYS A 19 -33.30 11.34 -33.97
N ASN A 20 -33.71 12.26 -34.84
CA ASN A 20 -32.77 12.99 -35.69
C ASN A 20 -31.88 13.92 -34.87
N ASP A 21 -32.40 14.55 -33.82
CA ASP A 21 -31.61 15.40 -32.91
C ASP A 21 -30.65 14.58 -32.03
N LEU A 22 -31.06 13.40 -31.54
CA LEU A 22 -30.16 12.50 -30.82
C LEU A 22 -29.00 12.01 -31.70
N VAL A 23 -29.27 11.72 -32.97
CA VAL A 23 -28.22 11.35 -33.95
C VAL A 23 -27.27 12.52 -34.22
N ARG A 24 -27.78 13.75 -34.29
CA ARG A 24 -26.95 14.95 -34.45
C ARG A 24 -26.08 15.23 -33.22
N LEU A 25 -26.61 15.05 -32.02
CA LEU A 25 -25.86 15.20 -30.77
C LEU A 25 -24.74 14.16 -30.65
N SER A 26 -25.01 12.89 -30.97
CA SER A 26 -23.98 11.83 -30.97
C SER A 26 -22.86 12.08 -31.99
N LYS A 27 -23.20 12.63 -33.16
CA LYS A 27 -22.22 12.90 -34.22
C LYS A 27 -21.33 14.11 -33.90
N ASN A 28 -21.89 15.13 -33.24
CA ASN A 28 -21.10 16.26 -32.75
C ASN A 28 -20.14 15.85 -31.64
N ASP A 29 -20.57 14.97 -30.72
CA ASP A 29 -19.74 14.49 -29.62
C ASP A 29 -18.55 13.61 -30.09
N GLN A 30 -18.77 12.77 -31.11
CA GLN A 30 -17.68 12.05 -31.79
C GLN A 30 -16.68 12.99 -32.47
N SER A 31 -17.15 14.11 -33.01
CA SER A 31 -16.32 15.07 -33.72
C SER A 31 -15.42 15.87 -32.77
N SER A 32 -15.94 16.28 -31.60
CA SER A 32 -15.14 16.93 -30.55
C SER A 32 -14.07 16.01 -29.98
N LEU A 33 -14.37 14.72 -29.79
CA LEU A 33 -13.40 13.73 -29.31
C LEU A 33 -12.24 13.49 -30.29
N LEU A 34 -12.48 13.58 -31.60
CA LEU A 34 -11.41 13.46 -32.59
C LEU A 34 -10.51 14.71 -32.64
N ILE A 35 -11.09 15.90 -32.44
CA ILE A 35 -10.33 17.15 -32.34
C ILE A 35 -9.44 17.11 -31.09
N GLU A 36 -9.97 16.75 -29.93
CA GLU A 36 -9.22 16.64 -28.68
C GLU A 36 -8.07 15.61 -28.78
N LYS A 37 -8.32 14.44 -29.37
CA LYS A 37 -7.27 13.44 -29.61
C LYS A 37 -6.16 13.95 -30.53
N SER A 38 -6.51 14.79 -31.52
CA SER A 38 -5.53 15.39 -32.43
C SER A 38 -4.65 16.44 -31.72
N GLU A 39 -5.24 17.22 -30.82
CA GLU A 39 -4.51 18.19 -30.00
C GLU A 39 -3.59 17.50 -28.99
N ILE A 40 -4.05 16.46 -28.32
CA ILE A 40 -3.24 15.65 -27.41
C ILE A 40 -2.03 15.04 -28.15
N LYS A 41 -2.23 14.55 -29.38
CA LYS A 41 -1.14 14.02 -30.21
C LYS A 41 -0.11 15.09 -30.59
N SER A 42 -0.58 16.31 -30.86
CA SER A 42 0.26 17.49 -31.16
C SER A 42 1.04 17.97 -29.92
N LEU A 43 0.41 17.97 -28.74
CA LEU A 43 1.08 18.33 -27.49
C LEU A 43 2.14 17.29 -27.09
N LYS A 44 1.83 16.00 -27.25
CA LYS A 44 2.79 14.92 -26.96
C LYS A 44 4.02 14.98 -27.87
N SER A 45 3.85 15.31 -29.15
CA SER A 45 4.99 15.46 -30.07
C SER A 45 5.87 16.67 -29.71
N LYS A 46 5.27 17.79 -29.29
CA LYS A 46 6.00 18.97 -28.80
C LYS A 46 6.80 18.66 -27.53
N ILE A 47 6.21 17.95 -26.57
CA ILE A 47 6.89 17.53 -25.33
C ILE A 47 8.08 16.61 -25.64
N SER A 48 7.93 15.66 -26.57
CA SER A 48 9.04 14.79 -27.01
C SER A 48 10.14 15.53 -27.78
N GLN A 49 9.86 16.66 -28.41
CA GLN A 49 10.88 17.50 -29.04
C GLN A 49 11.65 18.33 -28.00
N VAL A 50 10.94 18.94 -27.04
CA VAL A 50 11.57 19.70 -25.94
C VAL A 50 12.49 18.79 -25.11
N SER A 51 12.05 17.57 -24.77
CA SER A 51 12.88 16.61 -24.03
C SER A 51 14.15 16.20 -24.79
N ARG A 52 14.09 16.12 -26.13
CA ARG A 52 15.26 15.83 -26.98
C ARG A 52 16.28 16.98 -26.99
N GLU A 53 15.82 18.23 -26.92
CA GLU A 53 16.68 19.42 -26.92
C GLU A 53 17.44 19.58 -25.60
N TYR A 54 16.85 19.18 -24.46
CA TYR A 54 17.56 19.12 -23.17
C TYR A 54 18.67 18.07 -23.15
N LYS A 55 18.44 16.88 -23.77
CA LYS A 55 19.44 15.79 -23.82
C LYS A 55 20.68 16.13 -24.67
N THR A 56 20.59 17.11 -25.59
CA THR A 56 21.70 17.47 -26.48
C THR A 56 22.60 18.58 -25.95
N LYS A 57 22.23 19.27 -24.86
CA LYS A 57 22.95 20.47 -24.37
C LYS A 57 23.80 20.24 -23.12
N GLN A 58 23.73 19.09 -22.47
CA GLN A 58 24.65 18.72 -21.39
C GLN A 58 25.97 18.19 -21.98
N LYS A 59 27.04 18.97 -21.85
CA LYS A 59 28.40 18.45 -21.99
C LYS A 59 28.69 17.57 -20.76
N PRO A 60 29.26 16.36 -20.90
CA PRO A 60 29.63 15.55 -19.74
C PRO A 60 30.66 16.31 -18.88
N LEU A 61 30.48 16.28 -17.56
CA LEU A 61 31.33 17.02 -16.62
C LEU A 61 32.72 16.39 -16.39
N LEU A 62 33.00 15.22 -16.96
CA LEU A 62 34.31 14.57 -16.89
C LEU A 62 34.67 13.96 -18.24
N GLU A 63 35.75 14.46 -18.84
CA GLU A 63 36.43 13.85 -19.97
C GLU A 63 37.58 13.00 -19.40
N PHE A 64 37.37 11.69 -19.26
CA PHE A 64 38.45 10.79 -18.83
C PHE A 64 39.48 10.69 -19.96
N THR A 65 40.67 11.20 -19.71
CA THR A 65 41.80 11.08 -20.63
C THR A 65 42.29 9.62 -20.60
N LYS A 66 42.62 9.06 -21.77
CA LYS A 66 42.86 7.61 -21.99
C LYS A 66 44.05 7.04 -21.19
N ASP A 67 44.88 7.91 -20.62
CA ASP A 67 46.05 7.60 -19.82
C ASP A 67 45.73 7.25 -18.35
N GLU A 68 44.62 7.77 -17.80
CA GLU A 68 44.12 7.40 -16.46
C GLU A 68 43.50 5.99 -16.44
N LEU A 69 42.96 5.53 -17.58
CA LEU A 69 42.36 4.20 -17.76
C LEU A 69 43.35 3.04 -17.69
N LEU A 70 44.65 3.31 -17.87
CA LEU A 70 45.72 2.31 -17.91
C LEU A 70 46.31 1.99 -16.53
N ARG A 71 45.88 2.71 -15.48
CA ARG A 71 46.36 2.56 -14.10
C ARG A 71 45.41 1.83 -13.16
N LEU A 72 44.21 1.49 -13.61
CA LEU A 72 43.25 0.77 -12.77
C LEU A 72 43.52 -0.75 -12.84
N PRO A 73 43.49 -1.47 -11.70
CA PRO A 73 43.54 -2.92 -11.71
C PRO A 73 42.34 -3.45 -12.50
N THR A 74 42.60 -4.38 -13.42
CA THR A 74 41.60 -5.00 -14.30
C THR A 74 40.45 -5.59 -13.48
N VAL A 75 39.30 -4.92 -13.51
CA VAL A 75 38.01 -5.46 -13.06
C VAL A 75 37.58 -6.52 -14.08
N PRO A 76 37.11 -7.71 -13.67
CA PRO A 76 36.55 -8.68 -14.60
C PRO A 76 35.31 -8.07 -15.28
N VAL A 77 35.33 -8.06 -16.62
CA VAL A 77 34.21 -7.67 -17.46
C VAL A 77 33.05 -8.64 -17.21
N VAL A 78 31.99 -8.14 -16.56
CA VAL A 78 30.68 -8.76 -16.58
C VAL A 78 29.86 -7.98 -17.60
N ASP A 79 29.53 -8.65 -18.70
CA ASP A 79 28.62 -8.14 -19.71
C ASP A 79 27.19 -8.09 -19.11
N ASP A 80 26.71 -6.90 -18.78
CA ASP A 80 25.30 -6.66 -18.45
C ASP A 80 24.70 -5.65 -19.43
N ASP A 81 24.03 -6.21 -20.43
CA ASP A 81 23.11 -5.51 -21.32
C ASP A 81 21.76 -5.41 -20.59
N LYS A 82 21.48 -4.28 -19.93
CA LYS A 82 20.14 -3.97 -19.39
C LYS A 82 19.84 -2.48 -19.42
N SER A 83 19.06 -2.11 -20.44
CA SER A 83 18.27 -0.89 -20.52
C SER A 83 17.32 -0.78 -19.33
N GLY A 84 17.43 0.31 -18.59
CA GLY A 84 16.52 0.66 -17.50
C GLY A 84 15.15 1.13 -17.99
N GLU A 85 14.12 0.66 -17.29
CA GLU A 85 12.86 1.36 -17.08
C GLU A 85 12.77 1.63 -15.58
N GLU A 86 12.84 2.91 -15.20
CA GLU A 86 12.68 3.40 -13.84
C GLU A 86 11.20 3.72 -13.62
N GLU A 87 10.55 3.02 -12.69
CA GLU A 87 9.33 3.49 -12.03
C GLU A 87 9.65 3.72 -10.55
N GLU A 88 9.32 4.93 -10.10
CA GLU A 88 9.53 5.47 -8.77
C GLU A 88 8.85 4.61 -7.70
N THR A 89 9.62 4.17 -6.71
CA THR A 89 9.12 3.82 -5.38
C THR A 89 10.20 4.24 -4.40
N GLU A 90 9.81 5.13 -3.49
CA GLU A 90 10.62 5.60 -2.36
C GLU A 90 10.96 4.39 -1.47
N GLU A 91 12.04 3.70 -1.81
CA GLU A 91 12.65 2.68 -0.96
C GLU A 91 13.72 3.36 -0.12
N GLU A 92 13.52 3.24 1.19
CA GLU A 92 14.43 3.69 2.24
C GLU A 92 15.86 3.31 1.86
N GLU A 93 16.70 4.33 1.65
CA GLU A 93 18.15 4.17 1.49
C GLU A 93 18.71 3.66 2.82
N GLU A 94 18.66 2.35 3.03
CA GLU A 94 19.53 1.70 4.00
C GLU A 94 20.96 1.86 3.49
N GLU A 95 21.71 2.70 4.21
CA GLU A 95 23.17 2.82 4.13
C GLU A 95 23.78 1.45 3.82
N LYS A 96 24.32 1.31 2.59
CA LYS A 96 25.24 0.24 2.25
C LYS A 96 26.50 0.41 3.10
N LEU A 97 26.42 -0.05 4.34
CA LEU A 97 27.56 -0.28 5.20
C LEU A 97 28.31 -1.44 4.55
N GLU A 98 29.50 -1.15 4.01
CA GLU A 98 30.45 -2.15 3.55
C GLU A 98 30.81 -3.08 4.72
N THR A 99 30.01 -4.13 4.94
CA THR A 99 30.35 -5.22 5.84
C THR A 99 30.66 -6.45 5.02
N ASP A 100 31.88 -6.96 5.21
CA ASP A 100 32.35 -8.29 4.78
C ASP A 100 31.18 -9.29 4.75
N THR A 101 30.96 -9.89 3.57
CA THR A 101 29.74 -10.63 3.21
C THR A 101 29.51 -11.81 4.15
N LEU A 102 28.66 -11.60 5.16
CA LEU A 102 28.05 -12.69 5.91
C LEU A 102 27.13 -13.47 4.95
N PRO A 103 26.87 -14.75 5.21
CA PRO A 103 25.97 -15.51 4.34
C PRO A 103 24.56 -14.90 4.40
N LEU A 104 23.88 -14.79 3.26
CA LEU A 104 22.57 -14.11 3.09
C LEU A 104 21.49 -14.48 4.12
N TRP A 105 21.55 -15.68 4.70
CA TRP A 105 20.62 -16.11 5.75
C TRP A 105 20.90 -15.44 7.10
N VAL A 106 22.17 -15.11 7.40
CA VAL A 106 22.58 -14.40 8.62
C VAL A 106 22.11 -12.95 8.55
N ASP A 107 22.36 -12.26 7.44
CA ASP A 107 21.90 -10.87 7.26
C ASP A 107 20.38 -10.78 7.42
N LYS A 108 19.64 -11.68 6.78
CA LYS A 108 18.18 -11.72 6.87
C LYS A 108 17.66 -12.09 8.27
N SER A 109 18.38 -12.96 8.98
CA SER A 109 18.03 -13.34 10.35
C SER A 109 18.34 -12.20 11.34
N PHE A 110 19.44 -11.48 11.10
CA PHE A 110 19.86 -10.35 11.92
C PHE A 110 18.89 -9.18 11.76
N ASP A 111 18.48 -8.87 10.54
CA ASP A 111 17.43 -7.88 10.25
C ASP A 111 16.10 -8.26 10.92
N THR A 112 15.65 -9.52 10.76
CA THR A 112 14.45 -10.02 11.45
C THR A 112 14.58 -9.91 12.99
N PHE A 113 15.76 -10.20 13.53
CA PHE A 113 16.03 -10.09 14.96
C PHE A 113 16.00 -8.63 15.45
N LEU A 114 16.61 -7.71 14.70
CA LEU A 114 16.58 -6.27 14.97
C LEU A 114 15.15 -5.75 15.02
N TRP A 115 14.28 -6.17 14.11
CA TRP A 115 12.86 -5.81 14.12
C TRP A 115 12.08 -6.50 15.26
N THR A 116 12.48 -7.69 15.71
CA THR A 116 11.77 -8.41 16.77
C THR A 116 11.90 -7.72 18.15
N VAL A 117 13.04 -7.08 18.44
CA VAL A 117 13.29 -6.39 19.73
C VAL A 117 12.26 -5.27 20.04
N PRO A 118 12.02 -4.29 19.16
CA PRO A 118 11.01 -3.26 19.42
C PRO A 118 9.59 -3.84 19.47
N PHE A 119 9.26 -4.83 18.62
CA PHE A 119 7.90 -5.40 18.61
C PHE A 119 7.59 -6.24 19.85
N THR A 120 8.56 -6.99 20.37
CA THR A 120 8.41 -7.69 21.66
C THR A 120 8.23 -6.71 22.81
N THR A 121 8.90 -5.55 22.75
CA THR A 121 8.71 -4.46 23.71
C THR A 121 7.28 -3.89 23.65
N VAL A 122 6.76 -3.63 22.44
CA VAL A 122 5.36 -3.19 22.25
C VAL A 122 4.38 -4.25 22.78
N PHE A 123 4.65 -5.54 22.58
CA PHE A 123 3.84 -6.62 23.13
C PHE A 123 3.75 -6.58 24.65
N ILE A 124 4.91 -6.49 25.32
CA ILE A 124 4.96 -6.42 26.78
C ILE A 124 4.26 -5.13 27.26
N CYS A 125 4.45 -4.01 26.57
CA CYS A 125 3.81 -2.74 26.88
C CYS A 125 2.27 -2.84 26.82
N LEU A 126 1.72 -3.36 25.73
CA LEU A 126 0.27 -3.57 25.59
C LEU A 126 -0.27 -4.52 26.64
N ASP A 127 0.47 -5.58 26.96
CA ASP A 127 0.07 -6.53 27.97
C ASP A 127 -0.01 -5.90 29.36
N VAL A 128 1.03 -5.16 29.77
CA VAL A 128 1.04 -4.42 31.04
C VAL A 128 -0.08 -3.37 31.07
N ALA A 129 -0.31 -2.67 29.95
CA ALA A 129 -1.38 -1.68 29.86
C ALA A 129 -2.76 -2.30 30.10
N ILE A 130 -3.03 -3.48 29.52
CA ILE A 130 -4.30 -4.19 29.72
C ILE A 130 -4.44 -4.66 31.17
N HIS A 131 -3.40 -5.23 31.77
CA HIS A 131 -3.44 -5.59 33.20
C HIS A 131 -3.71 -4.38 34.09
N SER A 132 -3.11 -3.23 33.77
CA SER A 132 -3.35 -1.98 34.47
C SER A 132 -4.76 -1.43 34.25
N GLN A 133 -5.37 -1.60 33.07
CA GLN A 133 -6.72 -1.10 32.76
C GLN A 133 -7.81 -1.82 33.54
N TYR A 134 -7.56 -3.06 33.95
CA TYR A 134 -8.55 -3.87 34.67
C TYR A 134 -8.14 -4.22 36.11
N GLY A 135 -7.02 -3.65 36.60
CA GLY A 135 -6.60 -3.76 37.99
C GLY A 135 -6.19 -5.17 38.42
N GLN A 136 -5.61 -5.96 37.50
CA GLN A 136 -5.19 -7.35 37.77
C GLN A 136 -3.67 -7.45 37.96
N GLU A 137 -3.25 -8.36 38.84
CA GLU A 137 -1.84 -8.60 39.15
C GLU A 137 -1.12 -9.28 37.98
N VAL A 138 0.02 -8.73 37.56
CA VAL A 138 0.81 -9.24 36.44
C VAL A 138 1.53 -10.54 36.83
N THR A 139 1.14 -11.61 36.15
CA THR A 139 1.51 -13.03 36.20
C THR A 139 2.92 -13.55 35.96
N LEU A 140 4.02 -12.77 35.91
CA LEU A 140 5.21 -12.96 35.02
C LEU A 140 5.44 -14.31 34.28
N GLU A 141 5.33 -15.45 34.96
CA GLU A 141 5.39 -16.79 34.37
C GLU A 141 4.33 -17.05 33.28
N SER A 142 3.09 -16.57 33.47
CA SER A 142 1.99 -16.79 32.51
C SER A 142 2.16 -15.91 31.27
N GLU A 143 2.65 -14.68 31.43
CA GLU A 143 2.94 -13.75 30.34
C GLU A 143 4.13 -14.23 29.52
N TYR A 144 5.17 -14.77 30.16
CA TYR A 144 6.32 -15.32 29.44
C TYR A 144 5.92 -16.50 28.54
N LYS A 145 5.07 -17.41 29.04
CA LYS A 145 4.51 -18.51 28.22
C LYS A 145 3.68 -17.97 27.05
N ARG A 146 2.93 -16.89 27.27
CA ARG A 146 2.13 -16.25 26.22
C ARG A 146 3.02 -15.56 25.18
N LEU A 147 4.09 -14.89 25.62
CA LEU A 147 5.09 -14.28 24.75
C LEU A 147 5.71 -15.35 23.85
N ILE A 148 6.25 -16.45 24.41
CA ILE A 148 6.82 -17.55 23.62
C ILE A 148 5.84 -18.08 22.56
N ASN A 149 4.54 -18.15 22.89
CA ASN A 149 3.54 -18.64 21.96
C ASN A 149 3.18 -17.64 20.84
N VAL A 150 3.33 -16.34 21.08
CA VAL A 150 3.04 -15.25 20.11
C VAL A 150 4.28 -14.87 19.29
N THR A 151 5.48 -15.00 19.86
CA THR A 151 6.75 -14.76 19.17
C THR A 151 6.86 -15.45 17.80
N PRO A 152 6.51 -16.74 17.61
CA PRO A 152 6.61 -17.37 16.29
C PRO A 152 5.65 -16.77 15.26
N SER A 153 4.46 -16.30 15.68
CA SER A 153 3.56 -15.63 14.74
C SER A 153 4.10 -14.27 14.32
N LEU A 154 4.71 -13.53 15.26
CA LEU A 154 5.40 -12.26 14.96
C LEU A 154 6.61 -12.46 14.05
N ILE A 155 7.47 -13.44 14.33
CA ILE A 155 8.64 -13.74 13.50
C ILE A 155 8.21 -14.14 12.09
N LEU A 156 7.19 -14.99 11.96
CA LEU A 156 6.65 -15.40 10.66
C LEU A 156 6.13 -14.16 9.91
N LEU A 157 5.37 -13.29 10.57
CA LEU A 157 4.84 -12.07 9.99
C LEU A 157 5.95 -11.12 9.51
N ILE A 158 6.96 -10.89 10.34
CA ILE A 158 8.12 -10.04 10.01
C ILE A 158 8.87 -10.65 8.82
N HIS A 159 9.20 -11.93 8.90
CA HIS A 159 9.91 -12.63 7.83
C HIS A 159 9.12 -12.61 6.52
N PHE A 160 7.81 -12.85 6.58
CA PHE A 160 6.93 -12.77 5.41
C PHE A 160 6.94 -11.37 4.80
N THR A 161 6.84 -10.33 5.64
CA THR A 161 6.84 -8.94 5.18
C THR A 161 8.19 -8.52 4.58
N LEU A 162 9.30 -9.04 5.09
CA LEU A 162 10.68 -8.75 4.63
C LEU A 162 11.11 -9.61 3.43
N HIS A 163 10.51 -10.78 3.22
CA HIS A 163 10.97 -11.73 2.20
C HIS A 163 10.11 -11.75 0.95
N HIS A 164 8.83 -11.39 1.06
CA HIS A 164 7.92 -11.50 -0.07
C HIS A 164 8.09 -10.32 -1.03
N SER A 165 8.86 -10.55 -2.11
CA SER A 165 9.23 -9.54 -3.12
C SER A 165 8.04 -9.00 -3.95
N SER A 166 6.83 -9.51 -3.74
CA SER A 166 5.65 -9.03 -4.45
C SER A 166 4.99 -7.90 -3.67
N HIS A 167 5.27 -6.66 -4.05
CA HIS A 167 4.74 -5.44 -3.41
C HIS A 167 3.20 -5.47 -3.24
N LEU A 168 2.47 -6.07 -4.19
CA LEU A 168 1.00 -6.19 -4.12
C LEU A 168 0.51 -7.12 -3.01
N PHE A 169 1.15 -8.29 -2.82
CA PHE A 169 0.75 -9.22 -1.76
C PHE A 169 1.06 -8.65 -0.38
N THR A 170 2.21 -8.01 -0.21
CA THR A 170 2.59 -7.35 1.05
C THR A 170 1.62 -6.21 1.38
N ARG A 171 1.31 -5.32 0.42
CA ARG A 171 0.31 -4.26 0.60
C ARG A 171 -1.07 -4.82 0.95
N LEU A 172 -1.56 -5.81 0.19
CA LEU A 172 -2.90 -6.39 0.42
C LEU A 172 -2.99 -7.12 1.76
N THR A 173 -1.95 -7.87 2.14
CA THR A 173 -1.92 -8.60 3.41
C THR A 173 -1.88 -7.64 4.58
N LEU A 174 -1.04 -6.59 4.54
CA LEU A 174 -0.99 -5.55 5.59
C LEU A 174 -2.31 -4.79 5.69
N PHE A 175 -2.92 -4.40 4.56
CA PHE A 175 -4.21 -3.74 4.55
C PHE A 175 -5.31 -4.63 5.14
N SER A 176 -5.37 -5.90 4.72
CA SER A 176 -6.35 -6.87 5.23
C SER A 176 -6.14 -7.13 6.72
N LEU A 177 -4.89 -7.25 7.16
CA LEU A 177 -4.54 -7.48 8.56
C LEU A 177 -4.88 -6.26 9.42
N SER A 178 -4.68 -5.05 8.91
CA SER A 178 -5.08 -3.81 9.58
C SER A 178 -6.61 -3.73 9.74
N ALA A 179 -7.35 -3.97 8.64
CA ALA A 179 -8.80 -3.89 8.63
C ALA A 179 -9.46 -4.98 9.51
N ILE A 180 -9.01 -6.23 9.36
CA ILE A 180 -9.52 -7.37 10.13
C ILE A 180 -9.06 -7.26 11.59
N GLY A 181 -7.78 -6.95 11.83
CA GLY A 181 -7.21 -6.84 13.17
C GLY A 181 -7.89 -5.75 13.99
N GLY A 182 -8.04 -4.55 13.43
CA GLY A 182 -8.72 -3.44 14.10
C GLY A 182 -10.20 -3.71 14.36
N SER A 183 -10.93 -4.23 13.37
CA SER A 183 -12.35 -4.56 13.52
C SER A 183 -12.58 -5.71 14.52
N TYR A 184 -11.73 -6.74 14.47
CA TYR A 184 -11.81 -7.90 15.36
C TYR A 184 -11.43 -7.55 16.80
N MET A 185 -10.43 -6.67 17.02
CA MET A 185 -10.07 -6.16 18.34
C MET A 185 -11.25 -5.43 19.00
N VAL A 186 -11.89 -4.51 18.26
CA VAL A 186 -13.08 -3.77 18.73
C VAL A 186 -14.23 -4.73 19.06
N HIS A 187 -14.44 -5.74 18.22
CA HIS A 187 -15.47 -6.76 18.47
C HIS A 187 -15.18 -7.57 19.74
N ILE A 188 -13.93 -8.00 19.94
CA ILE A 188 -13.52 -8.77 21.12
C ILE A 188 -13.76 -7.97 22.39
N MET A 189 -13.28 -6.72 22.42
CA MET A 189 -13.36 -5.87 23.61
C MET A 189 -14.79 -5.59 24.08
N ASN A 190 -15.78 -5.62 23.17
CA ASN A 190 -17.18 -5.34 23.53
C ASN A 190 -18.04 -6.61 23.75
N LYS A 191 -17.71 -7.73 23.10
CA LYS A 191 -18.57 -8.94 23.15
C LYS A 191 -18.08 -10.04 24.08
N PHE A 192 -16.80 -10.07 24.42
CA PHE A 192 -16.21 -11.18 25.16
C PHE A 192 -16.05 -10.86 26.63
N SER A 193 -16.08 -11.91 27.45
CA SER A 193 -15.78 -11.82 28.88
C SER A 193 -14.35 -11.30 29.07
N TYR A 194 -14.19 -10.45 30.07
CA TYR A 194 -12.95 -9.82 30.50
C TYR A 194 -11.69 -10.71 30.39
N LEU A 195 -11.72 -11.94 30.92
CA LEU A 195 -10.55 -12.85 30.91
C LEU A 195 -10.11 -13.25 29.49
N LEU A 196 -11.04 -13.35 28.54
CA LEU A 196 -10.72 -13.65 27.14
C LEU A 196 -10.09 -12.43 26.46
N VAL A 197 -10.61 -11.24 26.74
CA VAL A 197 -10.08 -9.98 26.23
C VAL A 197 -8.62 -9.82 26.68
N MET A 198 -8.33 -10.01 27.97
CA MET A 198 -6.95 -9.92 28.47
C MET A 198 -5.97 -10.89 27.80
N LYS A 199 -6.43 -12.09 27.45
CA LYS A 199 -5.55 -13.12 26.87
C LYS A 199 -5.24 -12.85 25.40
N GLN A 200 -6.19 -12.31 24.64
CA GLN A 200 -6.07 -12.18 23.18
C GLN A 200 -5.68 -10.77 22.74
N THR A 201 -6.16 -9.74 23.43
CA THR A 201 -5.98 -8.34 23.03
C THR A 201 -4.50 -7.89 22.94
N PRO A 202 -3.57 -8.30 23.82
CA PRO A 202 -2.17 -7.90 23.68
C PRO A 202 -1.55 -8.40 22.38
N ALA A 203 -1.74 -9.68 22.07
CA ALA A 203 -1.21 -10.29 20.85
C ALA A 203 -1.86 -9.72 19.59
N LEU A 204 -3.19 -9.60 19.60
CA LEU A 204 -3.95 -9.09 18.48
C LEU A 204 -3.65 -7.61 18.23
N GLY A 205 -3.50 -6.83 19.30
CA GLY A 205 -3.14 -5.41 19.28
C GLY A 205 -1.74 -5.20 18.72
N THR A 206 -0.76 -6.02 19.09
CA THR A 206 0.59 -5.93 18.47
C THR A 206 0.58 -6.22 16.98
N LEU A 207 -0.18 -7.23 16.57
CA LEU A 207 -0.24 -7.66 15.18
C LEU A 207 -0.95 -6.61 14.32
N TRP A 208 -1.96 -5.95 14.89
CA TRP A 208 -2.62 -4.80 14.30
C TRP A 208 -1.69 -3.58 14.21
N ILE A 209 -1.03 -3.17 15.30
CA ILE A 209 -0.10 -2.02 15.29
C ILE A 209 1.05 -2.25 14.31
N TYR A 210 1.61 -3.46 14.27
CA TYR A 210 2.61 -3.84 13.28
C TYR A 210 2.12 -3.56 11.86
N SER A 211 0.89 -3.99 11.53
CA SER A 211 0.34 -3.81 10.19
C SER A 211 0.15 -2.34 9.81
N VAL A 212 -0.20 -1.50 10.78
CA VAL A 212 -0.35 -0.05 10.57
C VAL A 212 1.00 0.63 10.40
N VAL A 213 2.01 0.25 11.17
CA VAL A 213 3.37 0.84 11.12
C VAL A 213 4.11 0.49 9.84
N ARG A 214 3.94 -0.72 9.31
CA ARG A 214 4.63 -1.19 8.09
C ARG A 214 3.98 -0.75 6.77
N MET A 215 2.83 -0.08 6.80
CA MET A 215 2.11 0.31 5.59
C MET A 215 2.32 1.79 5.26
N GLU A 216 2.18 2.16 3.99
CA GLU A 216 2.25 3.57 3.57
C GLU A 216 1.17 4.40 4.26
N LEU A 217 1.56 5.60 4.73
CA LEU A 217 0.72 6.46 5.57
C LEU A 217 -0.68 6.71 4.97
N ARG A 218 -0.78 6.85 3.65
CA ARG A 218 -2.04 7.09 2.94
C ARG A 218 -2.99 5.90 3.05
N GLU A 219 -2.50 4.69 2.80
CA GLU A 219 -3.31 3.47 2.87
C GLU A 219 -3.65 3.12 4.33
N ALA A 220 -2.74 3.41 5.26
CA ALA A 220 -2.96 3.26 6.69
C ALA A 220 -4.12 4.09 7.19
N VAL A 221 -4.13 5.39 6.86
CA VAL A 221 -5.22 6.30 7.23
C VAL A 221 -6.55 5.84 6.65
N ILE A 222 -6.57 5.37 5.39
CA ILE A 222 -7.81 4.85 4.77
C ILE A 222 -8.31 3.61 5.53
N SER A 223 -7.44 2.65 5.84
CA SER A 223 -7.81 1.44 6.58
C SER A 223 -8.36 1.78 7.99
N LEU A 224 -7.74 2.74 8.67
CA LEU A 224 -8.16 3.23 9.98
C LEU A 224 -9.51 3.95 9.91
N CYS A 225 -9.73 4.80 8.90
CA CYS A 225 -11.02 5.45 8.66
C CYS A 225 -12.14 4.44 8.39
N ILE A 226 -11.85 3.37 7.63
CA ILE A 226 -12.81 2.28 7.38
C ILE A 226 -13.15 1.56 8.68
N VAL A 227 -12.15 1.19 9.49
CA VAL A 227 -12.37 0.53 10.79
C VAL A 227 -13.14 1.44 11.76
N ALA A 228 -12.78 2.72 11.83
CA ALA A 228 -13.47 3.71 12.66
C ALA A 228 -14.93 3.92 12.20
N GLY A 229 -15.15 4.05 10.89
CA GLY A 229 -16.49 4.13 10.31
C GLY A 229 -17.32 2.87 10.54
N TRP A 230 -16.71 1.69 10.44
CA TRP A 230 -17.35 0.41 10.75
C TRP A 230 -17.73 0.30 12.23
N CYS A 231 -16.84 0.73 13.14
CA CYS A 231 -17.12 0.81 14.57
C CYS A 231 -18.32 1.72 14.86
N TRP A 232 -18.36 2.88 14.20
CA TRP A 232 -19.46 3.84 14.34
C TRP A 232 -20.78 3.29 13.78
N TYR A 233 -20.74 2.64 12.63
CA TYR A 233 -21.93 2.04 12.00
C TYR A 233 -22.52 0.90 12.83
N ASN A 234 -21.67 0.07 13.44
CA ASN A 234 -22.14 -1.04 14.28
C ASN A 234 -22.78 -0.60 15.59
N LYS A 235 -22.86 0.72 15.87
CA LYS A 235 -23.39 1.28 17.11
C LYS A 235 -22.93 0.44 18.30
N LEU A 236 -21.62 0.17 18.38
CA LEU A 236 -21.04 -0.26 19.64
C LEU A 236 -21.36 0.87 20.61
N SER A 237 -22.39 0.60 21.41
CA SER A 237 -22.96 1.54 22.35
C SER A 237 -21.81 2.03 23.21
N LEU A 238 -21.43 3.28 23.00
CA LEU A 238 -20.70 4.10 23.95
C LEU A 238 -21.67 4.38 25.12
N MET A 239 -22.20 3.32 25.73
CA MET A 239 -22.82 3.36 27.04
C MET A 239 -21.66 3.39 28.01
N VAL A 240 -21.16 4.60 28.23
CA VAL A 240 -20.85 5.05 29.58
C VAL A 240 -22.12 4.95 30.42
#